data_AF-A0A2G6NFK2-F1
#
_entry.id   AF-A0A2G6NFK2-F1
#
_cell.length_a   1.000
_cell.length_b   1.000
_cell.length_c   1.000
_cell.angle_alpha   90.00
_cell.angle_beta   90.00
_cell.angle_gamma   90.00
#
_symmetry.space_group_name_H-M   'P 1'
#
loop_
_entity.id
_entity.type
_entity.pdbx_description
1 polymer ?
#
loop_
_entity_poly.entity_id
_entity_poly.type
_entity_poly.pdbx_seq_one_letter_code
_entity_poly.pdbx_strand_id
1 'polypeptide(L)'
;MKKSALFVFNGDPMCFVHVLLNGLDLNARGEDVAVIIEGAATALIPKLEAGEMPIPIPKLWEKTKAAGIIRGVCKACANKMEALTAAETAGLPLMADMSGHPGMAAFREEGYTIITF
;
A
#
# COMPACT_ATOMS: atom_id res chain seq x y z
N MET A 1 -1.81 -16.58 14.35
CA MET A 1 -2.44 -15.41 13.73
C MET A 1 -2.26 -15.54 12.22
N LYS A 2 -3.30 -15.33 11.41
CA LYS A 2 -3.13 -15.32 9.95
C LYS A 2 -2.36 -14.06 9.55
N LYS A 3 -1.58 -14.16 8.48
CA LYS A 3 -0.75 -13.07 7.95
C LYS A 3 -1.06 -12.88 6.47
N SER A 4 -1.38 -11.66 6.08
CA SER A 4 -1.84 -11.32 4.74
C SER A 4 -1.06 -10.12 4.19
N ALA A 5 -0.32 -10.31 3.10
CA ALA A 5 0.42 -9.24 2.43
C ALA A 5 -0.27 -8.89 1.11
N LEU A 6 -0.83 -7.69 1.06
CA LEU A 6 -1.59 -7.16 -0.07
C LEU A 6 -0.66 -6.30 -0.93
N PHE A 7 -0.20 -6.85 -2.04
CA PHE A 7 0.60 -6.13 -3.02
C PHE A 7 -0.32 -5.49 -4.04
N VAL A 8 -0.25 -4.17 -4.16
CA VAL A 8 -1.13 -3.39 -5.04
C VAL A 8 -0.32 -2.79 -6.15
N PHE A 9 -0.61 -3.20 -7.38
CA PHE A 9 0.05 -2.68 -8.57
C PHE A 9 -0.85 -1.74 -9.37
N ASN A 10 -2.15 -2.00 -9.34
CA ASN A 10 -3.12 -1.30 -10.16
C ASN A 10 -3.36 0.15 -9.70
N GLY A 11 -3.22 1.10 -10.62
CA GLY A 11 -3.41 2.54 -10.39
C GLY A 11 -4.85 3.03 -10.52
N ASP A 12 -5.82 2.17 -10.82
CA ASP A 12 -7.23 2.55 -10.85
C ASP A 12 -7.75 2.81 -9.41
N PRO A 13 -8.27 4.02 -9.10
CA PRO A 13 -8.91 4.33 -7.82
C PRO A 13 -9.98 3.32 -7.38
N MET A 14 -10.74 2.77 -8.33
CA MET A 14 -11.78 1.76 -8.05
C MET A 14 -11.17 0.42 -7.62
N CYS A 15 -10.04 0.02 -8.19
CA CYS A 15 -9.32 -1.17 -7.71
C CYS A 15 -8.68 -0.89 -6.35
N PHE A 16 -8.09 0.29 -6.18
CA PHE A 16 -7.41 0.68 -4.94
C PHE A 16 -8.36 0.71 -3.73
N VAL A 17 -9.61 1.16 -3.91
CA VAL A 17 -10.58 1.17 -2.80
C VAL A 17 -10.84 -0.22 -2.23
N HIS A 18 -10.81 -1.27 -3.07
CA HIS A 18 -10.99 -2.64 -2.61
C HIS A 18 -9.80 -3.13 -1.79
N VAL A 19 -8.59 -2.68 -2.09
CA VAL A 19 -7.43 -3.00 -1.25
C VAL A 19 -7.59 -2.38 0.14
N LEU A 20 -7.96 -1.10 0.21
CA LEU A 20 -8.16 -0.42 1.50
C LEU A 20 -9.25 -1.11 2.32
N LEU A 21 -10.37 -1.47 1.69
CA LEU A 21 -11.46 -2.18 2.35
C LEU A 21 -11.03 -3.57 2.86
N ASN A 22 -10.38 -4.36 2.01
CA ASN A 22 -9.94 -5.71 2.41
C ASN A 22 -8.85 -5.66 3.47
N GLY A 23 -7.87 -4.75 3.37
CA GLY A 23 -6.83 -4.59 4.39
C GLY A 23 -7.41 -4.23 5.75
N LEU A 24 -8.38 -3.30 5.79
CA LEU A 24 -9.07 -2.91 7.02
C LEU A 24 -9.94 -4.05 7.58
N ASP A 25 -10.67 -4.80 6.75
CA ASP A 25 -11.49 -5.94 7.20
C ASP A 25 -10.62 -7.07 7.79
N LEU A 26 -9.53 -7.44 7.12
CA LEU A 26 -8.58 -8.44 7.61
C LEU A 26 -7.96 -8.02 8.94
N ASN A 27 -7.54 -6.76 9.05
CA ASN A 27 -7.00 -6.21 10.30
C ASN A 27 -8.05 -6.23 11.43
N ALA A 28 -9.30 -5.86 11.14
CA ALA A 28 -10.39 -5.88 12.12
C ALA A 28 -10.73 -7.31 12.61
N ARG A 29 -10.42 -8.34 11.81
CA ARG A 29 -10.54 -9.76 12.19
C ARG A 29 -9.32 -10.30 12.96
N GLY A 30 -8.33 -9.45 13.24
CA GLY A 30 -7.13 -9.81 13.99
C GLY A 30 -6.07 -10.51 13.14
N GLU A 31 -6.06 -10.31 11.82
CA GLU A 31 -4.94 -10.72 10.99
C GLU A 31 -3.79 -9.71 11.03
N ASP A 32 -2.57 -10.20 10.86
CA ASP A 32 -1.40 -9.36 10.60
C ASP A 32 -1.42 -8.94 9.13
N VAL A 33 -1.68 -7.67 8.85
CA VAL A 33 -1.86 -7.16 7.50
C VAL A 33 -0.70 -6.26 7.11
N ALA A 34 -0.12 -6.52 5.93
CA ALA A 34 0.87 -5.66 5.30
C ALA A 34 0.34 -5.21 3.92
N VAL A 35 0.08 -3.93 3.75
CA VAL A 35 -0.23 -3.33 2.45
C VAL A 35 1.05 -2.78 1.84
N ILE A 36 1.40 -3.25 0.64
CA ILE A 36 2.56 -2.81 -0.13
C ILE A 36 2.04 -2.11 -1.38
N ILE A 37 2.40 -0.83 -1.55
CA ILE A 37 1.95 -0.01 -2.68
C ILE A 37 3.05 0.01 -3.74
N GLU A 38 2.74 -0.54 -4.90
CA GLU A 38 3.67 -0.80 -5.99
C GLU A 38 3.09 -0.39 -7.36
N GLY A 39 3.90 -0.48 -8.41
CA GLY A 39 3.46 -0.22 -9.78
C GLY A 39 2.79 1.15 -9.96
N ALA A 40 1.69 1.16 -10.72
CA ALA A 40 0.93 2.37 -11.02
C ALA A 40 0.16 2.90 -9.80
N ALA A 41 -0.12 2.07 -8.79
CA ALA A 41 -0.80 2.47 -7.56
C ALA A 41 -0.03 3.55 -6.79
N THR A 42 1.30 3.59 -6.92
CA THR A 42 2.13 4.63 -6.28
C THR A 42 1.74 6.05 -6.71
N ALA A 43 1.23 6.24 -7.94
CA ALA A 43 0.76 7.54 -8.44
C ALA A 43 -0.51 8.05 -7.76
N LEU A 44 -1.21 7.21 -6.99
CA LEU A 44 -2.40 7.62 -6.23
C LEU A 44 -2.03 8.39 -4.96
N ILE A 45 -0.82 8.20 -4.42
CA ILE A 45 -0.35 8.85 -3.20
C ILE A 45 -0.40 10.38 -3.33
N PRO A 46 0.23 11.04 -4.33
CA PRO A 46 0.14 12.49 -4.46
C PRO A 46 -1.29 13.00 -4.59
N LYS A 47 -2.18 12.26 -5.29
CA LYS A 47 -3.60 12.63 -5.43
C LYS A 47 -4.36 12.54 -4.11
N LEU A 48 -4.04 11.53 -3.28
CA LEU A 48 -4.62 11.38 -1.94
C LEU A 48 -4.18 12.52 -1.02
N GLU A 49 -2.89 12.82 -0.99
CA GLU A 49 -2.33 13.86 -0.13
C GLU A 49 -2.73 15.27 -0.59
N ALA A 50 -3.00 15.46 -1.89
CA ALA A 50 -3.58 16.69 -2.44
C ALA A 50 -5.11 16.83 -2.24
N GLY A 51 -5.80 15.78 -1.76
CA GLY A 51 -7.24 15.78 -1.57
C GLY A 51 -8.06 15.71 -2.87
N GLU A 52 -7.47 15.22 -3.96
CA GLU A 52 -8.09 15.16 -5.29
C GLU A 52 -8.91 13.89 -5.54
N MET A 53 -8.92 12.96 -4.58
CA MET A 53 -9.54 11.65 -4.73
C MET A 53 -11.02 11.65 -4.27
N PRO A 54 -11.92 10.97 -5.00
CA PRO A 54 -13.33 10.93 -4.65
C PRO A 54 -13.59 10.12 -3.37
N ILE A 55 -14.62 10.52 -2.62
CA ILE A 55 -15.14 9.74 -1.48
C ILE A 55 -15.61 8.36 -1.98
N PRO A 56 -15.31 7.25 -1.26
CA PRO A 56 -14.80 7.18 0.12
C PRO A 56 -13.28 7.04 0.25
N ILE A 57 -12.50 7.14 -0.83
CA ILE A 57 -11.09 6.74 -0.86
C ILE A 57 -10.23 7.49 0.17
N PRO A 58 -10.27 8.85 0.26
CA PRO A 58 -9.46 9.57 1.26
C PRO A 58 -9.73 9.12 2.69
N LYS A 59 -11.00 8.88 3.04
CA LYS A 59 -11.39 8.44 4.39
C LYS A 59 -10.86 7.05 4.71
N LEU A 60 -10.87 6.15 3.72
CA LEU A 60 -10.33 4.81 3.89
C LEU A 60 -8.80 4.85 3.97
N TRP A 61 -8.16 5.68 3.16
CA TRP A 61 -6.71 5.90 3.20
C TRP A 61 -6.22 6.33 4.57
N GLU A 62 -6.83 7.37 5.16
CA GLU A 62 -6.47 7.83 6.51
C GLU A 62 -6.68 6.75 7.57
N LYS A 63 -7.76 5.96 7.47
CA LYS A 63 -7.99 4.82 8.36
C LYS A 63 -6.92 3.75 8.22
N THR A 64 -6.50 3.44 7.00
CA THR A 64 -5.45 2.46 6.73
C THR A 64 -4.09 2.94 7.25
N LYS A 65 -3.75 4.23 7.08
CA LYS A 65 -2.57 4.85 7.71
C LYS A 65 -2.63 4.75 9.24
N ALA A 66 -3.75 5.16 9.85
CA ALA A 66 -3.94 5.12 11.30
C ALA A 66 -3.93 3.71 11.89
N ALA A 67 -4.36 2.70 11.12
CA ALA A 67 -4.29 1.30 11.51
C ALA A 67 -2.86 0.73 11.49
N GLY A 68 -1.88 1.44 10.90
CA GLY A 68 -0.49 1.01 10.85
C GLY A 68 -0.22 -0.19 9.93
N ILE A 69 -1.15 -0.51 9.02
CA ILE A 69 -1.06 -1.69 8.15
C ILE A 69 -0.40 -1.41 6.79
N ILE A 70 -0.02 -0.16 6.50
CA ILE A 70 0.78 0.17 5.30
C ILE A 70 2.23 -0.16 5.61
N ARG A 71 2.71 -1.25 5.04
CA ARG A 71 4.09 -1.69 5.25
C ARG A 71 5.08 -0.82 4.48
N GLY A 72 4.68 -0.33 3.32
CA GLY A 72 5.48 0.64 2.58
C GLY A 72 5.09 0.81 1.12
N VAL A 73 5.85 1.67 0.46
CA VAL A 73 5.71 2.05 -0.94
C VAL A 73 7.00 1.65 -1.66
N CYS A 74 6.88 1.04 -2.84
CA CYS A 74 8.05 0.74 -3.64
C CYS A 74 8.78 2.00 -4.08
N LYS A 75 10.05 2.11 -3.70
CA LYS A 75 10.90 3.25 -4.03
C LYS A 75 11.08 3.42 -5.54
N ALA A 76 11.41 2.35 -6.26
CA ALA A 76 11.61 2.41 -7.71
C ALA A 76 10.34 2.81 -8.47
N CYS A 77 9.18 2.22 -8.12
CA CYS A 77 7.90 2.58 -8.71
C CYS A 77 7.50 4.02 -8.37
N ALA A 78 7.60 4.44 -7.10
CA ALA A 78 7.29 5.81 -6.71
C ALA A 78 8.16 6.84 -7.43
N ASN A 79 9.46 6.55 -7.61
CA ASN A 79 10.33 7.40 -8.42
C ASN A 79 9.86 7.46 -9.89
N LYS A 80 9.51 6.32 -10.49
CA LYS A 80 9.04 6.24 -11.88
C LYS A 80 7.70 6.94 -12.10
N MET A 81 6.83 6.92 -11.09
CA MET A 81 5.49 7.50 -11.12
C MET A 81 5.43 8.92 -10.50
N GLU A 82 6.59 9.54 -10.26
CA GLU A 82 6.71 10.91 -9.72
C GLU A 82 6.02 11.10 -8.35
N ALA A 83 5.92 10.02 -7.57
CA ALA A 83 5.26 9.96 -6.26
C ALA A 83 6.25 9.89 -5.08
N LEU A 84 7.56 9.87 -5.34
CA LEU A 84 8.59 9.68 -4.31
C LEU A 84 8.50 10.73 -3.19
N THR A 85 8.54 12.02 -3.54
CA THR A 85 8.45 13.12 -2.58
C THR A 85 7.13 13.11 -1.80
N ALA A 86 6.02 12.75 -2.47
CA ALA A 86 4.72 12.67 -1.82
C ALA A 86 4.69 11.54 -0.78
N ALA A 87 5.25 10.37 -1.10
CA ALA A 87 5.36 9.26 -0.16
C ALA A 87 6.24 9.60 1.05
N GLU A 88 7.38 10.27 0.83
CA GLU A 88 8.26 10.73 1.91
C GLU A 88 7.58 11.77 2.81
N THR A 89 6.89 12.75 2.20
CA THR A 89 6.16 13.79 2.93
C THR A 89 5.02 13.21 3.75
N ALA A 90 4.33 12.19 3.23
CA ALA A 90 3.29 11.45 3.93
C ALA A 90 3.84 10.51 5.02
N GLY A 91 5.16 10.43 5.20
CA GLY A 91 5.80 9.57 6.21
C GLY A 91 5.69 8.08 5.91
N LEU A 92 5.46 7.70 4.65
CA LEU A 92 5.33 6.29 4.26
C LEU A 92 6.71 5.64 4.11
N PRO A 93 6.93 4.44 4.66
CA PRO A 93 8.18 3.72 4.48
C PRO A 93 8.46 3.45 3.00
N LEU A 94 9.63 3.83 2.51
CA LEU A 94 10.09 3.48 1.17
C LEU A 94 10.83 2.15 1.19
N MET A 95 10.32 1.19 0.42
CA MET A 95 10.85 -0.16 0.34
C MET A 95 11.67 -0.34 -0.93
N ALA A 96 12.86 -0.95 -0.80
CA ALA A 96 13.85 -1.01 -1.87
C ALA A 96 14.73 -2.28 -1.81
N ASP A 97 14.14 -3.42 -1.44
CA ASP A 97 14.88 -4.65 -1.07
C ASP A 97 15.64 -5.28 -2.26
N MET A 98 14.95 -5.54 -3.36
CA MET A 98 15.52 -6.19 -4.56
C MET A 98 16.30 -5.14 -5.37
N SER A 99 16.10 -5.07 -6.69
CA SER A 99 16.62 -4.00 -7.53
C SER A 99 15.85 -2.68 -7.33
N GLY A 100 15.67 -2.24 -6.08
CA GLY A 100 14.86 -1.07 -5.71
C GLY A 100 13.36 -1.31 -5.56
N HIS A 101 12.93 -2.58 -5.62
CA HIS A 101 11.54 -3.01 -5.45
C HIS A 101 11.36 -3.85 -4.18
N PRO A 102 10.18 -3.82 -3.52
CA PRO A 102 9.86 -4.67 -2.37
C PRO A 102 9.87 -6.15 -2.77
N GLY A 103 10.53 -6.98 -1.96
CA GLY A 103 10.64 -8.40 -2.23
C GLY A 103 9.51 -9.21 -1.58
N MET A 104 8.70 -9.93 -2.37
CA MET A 104 7.69 -10.86 -1.81
C MET A 104 8.32 -12.02 -1.02
N ALA A 105 9.59 -12.36 -1.27
CA ALA A 105 10.27 -13.48 -0.62
C ALA A 105 10.33 -13.32 0.91
N ALA A 106 10.70 -12.14 1.41
CA ALA A 106 10.76 -11.86 2.85
C ALA A 106 9.40 -12.04 3.53
N PHE A 107 8.32 -11.54 2.91
CA PHE A 107 6.95 -11.76 3.42
C PHE A 107 6.57 -13.23 3.47
N ARG A 108 6.94 -14.02 2.45
CA ARG A 108 6.68 -15.47 2.44
C ARG A 108 7.45 -16.19 3.53
N GLU A 109 8.71 -15.81 3.76
CA GLU A 109 9.54 -16.35 4.85
C GLU A 109 8.97 -16.00 6.22
N GLU A 110 8.41 -14.79 6.38
CA GLU A 110 7.70 -14.36 7.58
C GLU A 110 6.31 -15.01 7.77
N GLY A 111 5.86 -15.84 6.81
CA GLY A 111 4.60 -16.59 6.85
C GLY A 111 3.39 -15.85 6.30
N TYR A 112 3.56 -14.75 5.57
CA TYR A 112 2.46 -14.05 4.92
C TYR A 112 1.94 -14.83 3.70
N THR A 113 0.61 -14.87 3.58
CA THR A 113 -0.06 -15.19 2.32
C THR A 113 -0.04 -13.96 1.44
N ILE A 114 0.50 -14.08 0.23
CA ILE A 114 0.54 -12.98 -0.75
C ILE A 114 -0.80 -12.91 -1.49
N ILE A 115 -1.37 -11.72 -1.57
CA ILE A 115 -2.56 -11.39 -2.36
C ILE A 115 -2.21 -10.19 -3.25
N THR A 116 -2.45 -10.29 -4.55
CA THR A 116 -2.09 -9.25 -5.52
C THR A 116 -3.34 -8.57 -6.08
N PHE A 117 -3.27 -7.26 -6.28
CA PHE A 117 -4.35 -6.40 -6.79
C PHE A 117 -3.89 -5.51 -7.94
#